data_AF-A0A227IZX6-F1
#
_entry.id   AF-A0A227IZX6-F1
#
_cell.length_a   1.000
_cell.length_b   1.000
_cell.length_c   1.000
_cell.angle_alpha   90.00
_cell.angle_beta   90.00
_cell.angle_gamma   90.00
#
_symmetry.space_group_name_H-M   'P 1'
#
loop_
_entity.id
_entity.type
_entity.pdbx_description
1 polymer ?
#
loop_
_entity_poly.entity_id
_entity_poly.type
_entity_poly.pdbx_seq_one_letter_code
_entity_poly.pdbx_strand_id
1 'polypeptide(L)' 'MTTFWSLWIIVITIGTLVGCAILLTWCAKDKMGVEEGEDMGHEYDGIRELNNPLPKW' A
#
# COMPACT_ATOMS: atom_id res chain seq x y z
N MET A 1 -31.03 0.04 -14.31
CA MET A 1 -30.49 0.52 -13.01
C MET A 1 -31.18 1.82 -12.66
N THR A 2 -31.66 1.99 -11.41
CA THR A 2 -32.19 3.29 -10.96
C THR A 2 -31.04 4.25 -10.64
N THR A 3 -31.30 5.56 -10.67
CA THR A 3 -30.28 6.58 -10.36
C THR A 3 -29.63 6.36 -9.00
N PHE A 4 -30.42 5.95 -8.00
CA PHE A 4 -29.91 5.61 -6.66
C PHE A 4 -28.85 4.50 -6.72
N TRP A 5 -29.18 3.36 -7.32
CA TRP A 5 -28.27 2.21 -7.38
C TRP A 5 -27.01 2.50 -8.19
N SER A 6 -27.13 3.28 -9.27
CA SER A 6 -25.95 3.73 -10.03
C SER A 6 -25.04 4.60 -9.17
N LEU A 7 -25.57 5.61 -8.46
CA LEU A 7 -24.75 6.50 -7.61
C LEU A 7 -24.13 5.76 -6.42
N TRP A 8 -24.88 4.84 -5.79
CA TRP A 8 -24.38 4.01 -4.69
C TRP A 8 -23.11 3.24 -5.08
N ILE A 9 -23.16 2.57 -6.23
CA ILE A 9 -22.01 1.80 -6.74
C ILE A 9 -20.85 2.74 -7.07
N ILE A 10 -21.11 3.85 -7.78
CA ILE A 10 -20.07 4.81 -8.19
C ILE A 10 -19.30 5.35 -6.98
N VAL A 11 -20.01 5.77 -5.92
CA VAL A 11 -19.37 6.34 -4.73
C VAL A 11 -18.47 5.33 -4.04
N ILE A 12 -18.93 4.09 -3.87
CA ILE A 12 -18.13 3.04 -3.23
C ILE A 12 -16.92 2.70 -4.09
N THR A 13 -17.09 2.57 -5.40
CA THR A 13 -15.98 2.25 -6.31
C THR A 13 -14.92 3.35 -6.30
N ILE A 14 -15.32 4.62 -6.44
CA ILE A 14 -14.39 5.75 -6.40
C ILE A 14 -13.70 5.83 -5.03
N GLY A 15 -14.46 5.66 -3.94
CA GLY A 15 -13.92 5.64 -2.58
C GLY A 15 -12.84 4.57 -2.40
N THR A 16 -13.09 3.35 -2.88
CA THR A 16 -12.12 2.25 -2.84
C THR A 16 -10.87 2.56 -3.67
N LEU A 17 -11.03 3.10 -4.89
CA LEU A 17 -9.88 3.47 -5.72
C LEU A 17 -9.03 4.56 -5.07
N VAL A 18 -9.66 5.58 -4.49
CA VAL A 18 -8.96 6.63 -3.72
C VAL A 18 -8.27 6.03 -2.50
N GLY A 19 -8.93 5.12 -1.77
CA GLY A 19 -8.34 4.40 -0.66
C GLY A 19 -7.09 3.61 -1.05
N CYS A 20 -7.15 2.86 -2.15
CA CYS A 20 -6.00 2.14 -2.70
C CYS A 20 -4.86 3.09 -3.09
N ALA A 21 -5.17 4.22 -3.73
CA ALA A 21 -4.16 5.22 -4.12
C ALA A 21 -3.48 5.84 -2.89
N ILE A 22 -4.23 6.14 -1.83
CA ILE A 22 -3.70 6.64 -0.56
C ILE A 22 -2.79 5.60 0.10
N LEU A 23 -3.24 4.35 0.21
CA LEU A 23 -2.46 3.26 0.80
C LEU A 23 -1.15 3.03 0.04
N LEU A 24 -1.21 2.96 -1.29
CA LEU A 24 -0.02 2.82 -2.12
C LEU A 24 0.97 3.97 -1.91
N THR A 25 0.47 5.22 -1.88
CA THR A 25 1.31 6.40 -1.66
C THR A 25 1.93 6.42 -0.27
N TRP A 26 1.23 5.88 0.73
CA TRP A 26 1.75 5.75 2.08
C TRP A 26 2.86 4.69 2.14
N CYS A 27 2.59 3.47 1.66
CA CYS A 27 3.56 2.38 1.65
C CYS A 27 4.78 2.65 0.77
N ALA A 28 4.66 3.48 -0.28
CA ALA A 28 5.77 3.84 -1.15
C ALA A 28 6.81 4.79 -0.50
N LYS A 29 6.47 5.43 0.62
CA LYS A 29 7.37 6.36 1.31
C LYS A 29 7.92 5.66 2.54
N ASP A 30 9.14 5.13 2.52
CA ASP A 30 9.76 4.48 3.68
C ASP A 30 9.65 5.34 4.95
N LYS A 31 9.29 4.71 6.08
CA LYS A 31 9.04 5.32 7.39
C LYS A 31 9.77 4.60 8.53
N MET A 32 10.55 3.55 8.27
CA MET A 32 11.02 2.68 9.36
C MET A 32 12.40 3.07 9.91
N GLY A 33 13.02 4.12 9.37
CA GLY A 33 14.29 4.64 9.88
C GLY A 33 15.49 3.72 9.67
N VAL A 34 15.30 2.67 8.86
CA VAL A 34 16.32 1.75 8.36
C VAL A 34 16.71 2.24 6.96
N GLU A 35 17.97 2.10 6.57
CA GLU A 35 18.41 2.51 5.23
C GLU A 35 17.85 1.57 4.15
N GLU A 36 17.76 2.05 2.92
CA GLU A 36 17.29 1.25 1.80
C GLU A 36 18.21 0.05 1.55
N GLY A 37 17.64 -1.15 1.47
CA GLY A 37 18.37 -2.40 1.23
C GLY A 37 18.98 -3.05 2.48
N GLU A 38 18.89 -2.40 3.64
CA GLU A 38 19.39 -2.94 4.90
C GLU A 38 18.38 -3.89 5.59
N ASP A 39 18.89 -4.69 6.51
CA ASP A 39 18.12 -5.65 7.30
C ASP A 39 17.21 -4.96 8.34
N MET A 40 15.96 -5.44 8.48
CA MET A 40 14.98 -4.90 9.43
C MET A 40 15.20 -5.33 10.89
N GLY A 41 16.27 -6.05 11.20
CA GLY A 41 16.73 -6.38 12.55
C GLY A 41 16.01 -7.55 13.22
N HIS A 42 15.07 -8.18 12.51
CA HIS A 42 14.29 -9.33 13.01
C HIS A 42 14.50 -10.54 12.09
N GLU A 43 14.66 -11.71 12.69
CA GLU A 43 14.83 -12.98 11.98
C GLU A 43 13.74 -13.96 12.40
N TYR A 44 13.12 -14.61 11.41
CA TYR A 44 12.09 -15.62 11.60
C TYR A 44 12.46 -16.85 10.79
N ASP A 45 12.78 -17.97 11.46
CA ASP A 45 13.12 -19.25 10.81
C ASP A 45 14.28 -19.13 9.80
N GLY A 46 15.33 -18.37 10.15
CA GLY A 46 16.47 -18.12 9.25
C GLY A 46 16.19 -17.13 8.12
N ILE A 47 14.96 -16.60 8.01
CA ILE A 47 14.57 -15.61 7.01
C ILE A 47 14.63 -14.22 7.63
N ARG A 48 15.18 -13.27 6.88
CA ARG A 48 15.23 -11.86 7.25
C ARG A 48 14.60 -10.98 6.18
N GLU A 49 14.11 -9.82 6.62
CA GLU A 49 13.44 -8.85 5.77
C GLU A 49 14.39 -7.70 5.42
N LEU A 50 14.47 -7.39 4.12
CA LEU A 50 15.23 -6.24 3.62
C LEU A 50 14.31 -5.05 3.42
N ASN A 51 14.77 -3.87 3.79
CA ASN A 51 14.05 -2.60 3.63
C ASN A 51 14.16 -2.07 2.18
N ASN A 52 13.59 -2.79 1.22
CA ASN A 52 13.57 -2.37 -0.18
C ASN A 52 12.34 -1.51 -0.49
N PRO A 53 12.45 -0.52 -1.40
CA PRO A 53 11.30 0.25 -1.83
C PRO A 53 10.43 -0.59 -2.79
N LEU A 54 9.20 -0.14 -3.02
CA LEU A 54 8.35 -0.74 -4.04
C LEU A 54 9.00 -0.60 -5.44
N PRO A 55 8.86 -1.62 -6.31
CA PRO A 55 9.32 -1.51 -7.69
C PRO A 55 8.61 -0.37 -8.42
N LYS A 56 9.34 0.33 -9.30
CA LYS A 56 8.84 1.50 -10.05
C LYS A 56 8.12 1.13 -11.36
N TRP A 57 8.17 -0.14 -11.76
CA TRP A 57 7.56 -0.67 -12.98
C TRP A 57 6.17 -1.24 -12.69
#